data_AF-H6RFW4-F1
#
_entry.id   AF-H6RFW4-F1
#
_cell.length_a   1.000
_cell.length_b   1.000
_cell.length_c   1.000
_cell.angle_alpha   90.00
_cell.angle_beta   90.00
_cell.angle_gamma   90.00
#
_symmetry.space_group_name_H-M   'P 1'
#
loop_
_entity.id
_entity.type
_entity.pdbx_description
1 polymer ?
#
loop_
_entity_poly.entity_id
_entity_poly.type
_entity_poly.pdbx_seq_one_letter_code
_entity_poly.pdbx_strand_id
1 'polypeptide(L)'
;MSEEQKTFKLFRPFIQLVNGNVLTRERVVQALPFLIYMAFMGLVYISNGFLAESAVRAINKTTSEIKELRSEYITSKSDLIYESKQSQVVDLLNERDMGLKESFDPPKKIVIKD
;
A
#
# COMPACT_ATOMS: atom_id res chain seq x y z
N MET A 1 12.85 28.48 42.75
CA MET A 1 11.50 29.09 42.78
C MET A 1 11.24 30.11 41.66
N SER A 2 12.01 30.10 40.56
CA SER A 2 11.94 31.15 39.51
C SER A 2 11.48 30.66 38.12
N GLU A 3 11.37 29.35 37.91
CA GLU A 3 11.04 28.74 36.60
C GLU A 3 9.52 28.62 36.37
N GLU A 4 8.72 28.33 37.40
CA GLU A 4 7.24 28.17 37.29
C GLU A 4 6.49 29.46 36.91
N GLN A 5 7.05 30.64 37.18
CA GLN A 5 6.39 31.91 36.83
C GLN A 5 6.52 32.26 35.33
N LYS A 6 7.52 31.72 34.63
CA LYS A 6 7.75 31.98 33.19
C LYS A 6 6.77 31.23 32.30
N THR A 7 6.48 29.97 32.62
CA THR A 7 5.48 29.17 31.90
C THR A 7 4.10 29.83 32.01
N PHE A 8 3.71 30.25 33.21
CA PHE A 8 2.46 30.95 33.43
C PHE A 8 2.36 32.28 32.65
N LYS A 9 3.48 33.01 32.46
CA LYS A 9 3.51 34.23 31.64
C LYS A 9 3.30 33.99 30.14
N LEU A 10 3.71 32.84 29.61
CA LEU A 10 3.49 32.48 28.19
C LEU A 10 2.02 32.14 27.91
N PHE A 11 1.32 31.55 28.87
CA PHE A 11 -0.10 31.18 28.76
C PHE A 11 -1.06 32.32 29.11
N ARG A 12 -0.63 33.38 29.80
CA ARG A 12 -1.43 34.59 30.09
C ARG A 12 -2.15 35.19 28.87
N PRO A 13 -1.52 35.40 27.69
CA PRO A 13 -2.22 35.93 26.53
C PRO A 13 -3.31 34.99 26.00
N PHE A 14 -3.11 33.66 26.07
CA PHE A 14 -4.10 32.67 25.66
C PHE A 14 -5.29 32.64 26.61
N ILE A 15 -5.04 32.68 27.93
CA ILE A 15 -6.09 32.72 28.96
C ILE A 15 -6.89 34.03 28.89
N GLN A 16 -6.24 35.17 28.61
CA GLN A 16 -6.93 36.45 28.43
C GLN A 16 -7.77 36.51 27.15
N LEU A 17 -7.37 35.79 26.09
CA LEU A 17 -8.15 35.65 24.86
C LEU A 17 -9.43 34.83 25.11
N VAL A 18 -9.35 33.76 25.91
CA VAL A 18 -10.47 32.87 26.25
C VAL A 18 -11.45 33.51 27.24
N ASN A 19 -11.00 34.42 28.11
CA ASN A 19 -11.85 35.14 29.08
C ASN A 19 -12.86 36.13 28.46
N GLY A 20 -13.00 36.18 27.13
CA GLY A 20 -14.12 36.86 26.45
C GLY A 20 -14.01 38.37 26.28
N ASN A 21 -13.04 39.03 26.94
CA ASN A 21 -12.85 40.49 26.84
C ASN A 21 -12.28 40.93 25.47
N VAL A 22 -11.66 40.02 24.72
CA VAL A 22 -11.20 40.26 23.33
C VAL A 22 -12.31 39.96 22.32
N LEU A 23 -13.19 38.99 22.61
CA LEU A 23 -14.31 38.60 21.76
C LEU A 23 -15.43 39.65 21.74
N THR A 24 -15.53 40.50 22.77
CA THR A 24 -16.55 41.57 22.87
C THR A 24 -16.20 42.83 22.08
N ARG A 25 -15.00 42.91 21.48
CA ARG A 25 -14.67 44.00 20.56
C ARG A 25 -15.48 43.84 19.27
N GLU A 26 -16.23 44.86 18.87
CA GLU A 26 -17.12 44.87 17.69
C GLU A 26 -16.47 44.29 16.42
N ARG A 27 -15.18 44.60 16.18
CA ARG A 27 -14.42 44.07 15.03
C ARG A 27 -14.17 42.56 15.10
N VAL A 28 -13.98 42.00 16.30
CA VAL A 28 -13.74 40.57 16.52
C VAL A 28 -15.05 39.80 16.42
N VAL A 29 -16.15 40.38 16.91
CA VAL A 29 -17.51 39.83 16.73
C VAL A 29 -17.87 39.73 15.25
N GLN A 30 -17.50 40.73 14.44
CA GLN A 30 -17.74 40.70 13.00
C GLN A 30 -16.89 39.63 12.27
N ALA A 31 -15.68 39.35 12.75
CA ALA A 31 -14.77 38.35 12.19
C ALA A 31 -14.98 36.92 12.75
N LEU A 32 -15.84 36.76 13.76
CA LEU A 32 -16.11 35.49 14.44
C LEU A 32 -16.57 34.36 13.49
N PRO A 33 -17.48 34.61 12.52
CA PRO A 33 -17.84 33.59 11.52
C PRO A 33 -16.64 33.12 10.67
N PHE A 34 -15.72 34.03 10.35
CA PHE A 34 -14.50 33.70 9.59
C PHE A 34 -13.52 32.86 10.41
N LEU A 35 -13.38 33.15 11.71
CA LEU A 35 -12.54 32.34 12.60
C LEU A 35 -13.09 30.92 12.77
N ILE A 36 -14.42 30.78 12.89
CA ILE A 36 -15.07 29.46 12.94
C ILE A 36 -14.85 28.70 11.63
N TYR A 37 -14.94 29.38 10.49
CA TYR A 37 -14.65 28.79 9.18
C TYR A 37 -13.20 28.27 9.09
N MET A 38 -12.22 29.05 9.56
CA MET A 38 -10.82 28.63 9.60
C MET A 38 -10.59 27.45 10.55
N ALA A 39 -11.23 27.44 11.72
CA ALA A 39 -11.17 26.32 12.65
C ALA A 39 -11.79 25.06 12.04
N PHE A 40 -12.93 25.19 11.36
CA PHE A 40 -13.55 24.11 10.62
C PHE A 40 -12.65 23.55 9.51
N MET A 41 -12.01 24.42 8.72
CA MET A 41 -11.02 24.00 7.71
C MET A 41 -9.83 23.27 8.34
N GLY A 42 -9.37 23.71 9.51
CA GLY A 42 -8.34 23.01 10.27
C GLY A 42 -8.76 21.60 10.68
N LEU A 43 -10.01 21.42 11.16
CA LEU A 43 -10.55 20.11 11.50
C LEU A 43 -10.67 19.20 10.27
N VAL A 44 -11.15 19.71 9.15
CA VAL A 44 -11.24 18.98 7.88
C VAL A 44 -9.84 18.55 7.41
N TYR A 45 -8.85 19.43 7.51
CA TYR A 45 -7.47 19.13 7.14
C TYR A 45 -6.87 18.00 7.98
N ILE A 46 -7.01 18.08 9.30
CA ILE A 46 -6.55 17.03 10.23
C ILE A 46 -7.24 15.71 9.90
N SER A 47 -8.56 15.73 9.70
CA SER A 47 -9.33 14.54 9.33
C SER A 47 -8.84 13.91 8.02
N ASN A 48 -8.56 14.73 7.00
CA ASN A 48 -8.01 14.26 5.73
C ASN A 48 -6.64 13.61 5.89
N GLY A 49 -5.77 14.19 6.74
CA GLY A 49 -4.46 13.61 7.07
C GLY A 49 -4.55 12.19 7.63
N PHE A 50 -5.47 11.95 8.57
CA PHE A 50 -5.69 10.60 9.13
C PHE A 50 -6.18 9.60 8.08
N LEU A 51 -7.07 10.02 7.18
CA LEU A 51 -7.54 9.17 6.07
C LEU A 51 -6.39 8.82 5.12
N ALA A 52 -5.56 9.79 4.75
CA ALA A 52 -4.39 9.58 3.90
C ALA A 52 -3.40 8.58 4.54
N GLU A 53 -3.12 8.71 5.83
CA GLU A 53 -2.22 7.79 6.54
C GLU A 53 -2.75 6.34 6.53
N SER A 54 -4.06 6.16 6.74
CA SER A 54 -4.69 4.83 6.66
C SER A 54 -4.65 4.24 5.25
N ALA A 55 -4.87 5.06 4.22
CA ALA A 55 -4.82 4.63 2.83
C ALA A 55 -3.40 4.21 2.41
N VAL A 56 -2.38 4.99 2.79
CA VAL A 56 -0.97 4.65 2.51
C VAL A 56 -0.59 3.33 3.18
N ARG A 57 -1.00 3.10 4.43
CA ARG A 57 -0.78 1.82 5.11
C ARG A 57 -1.44 0.64 4.38
N ALA A 58 -2.68 0.81 3.91
CA ALA A 58 -3.37 -0.22 3.14
C ALA A 58 -2.65 -0.52 1.82
N ILE A 59 -2.25 0.51 1.07
CA ILE A 59 -1.50 0.35 -0.19
C ILE A 59 -0.23 -0.45 0.02
N ASN A 60 0.56 -0.12 1.04
CA ASN A 60 1.81 -0.83 1.35
C ASN A 60 1.57 -2.30 1.72
N LYS A 61 0.52 -2.58 2.48
CA LYS A 61 0.13 -3.96 2.82
C LYS A 61 -0.24 -4.75 1.56
N THR A 62 -1.16 -4.24 0.76
CA THR A 62 -1.60 -4.90 -0.49
C THR A 62 -0.46 -5.10 -1.47
N THR A 63 0.47 -4.13 -1.58
CA THR A 63 1.65 -4.24 -2.44
C THR A 63 2.57 -5.38 -1.98
N SER A 64 2.73 -5.55 -0.67
CA SER A 64 3.54 -6.63 -0.10
C SER A 64 2.90 -8.00 -0.36
N GLU A 65 1.57 -8.10 -0.19
CA GLU A 65 0.80 -9.32 -0.50
C GLU A 65 0.94 -9.70 -1.99
N ILE A 66 0.82 -8.73 -2.91
CA ILE A 66 1.03 -8.98 -4.35
C ILE A 66 2.43 -9.52 -4.63
N LYS A 67 3.46 -8.98 -3.95
CA LYS A 67 4.84 -9.43 -4.13
C LYS A 67 5.02 -10.88 -3.64
N GLU A 68 4.43 -11.22 -2.50
CA GLU A 68 4.45 -12.56 -1.94
C GLU A 68 3.74 -13.56 -2.85
N LEU A 69 2.51 -13.27 -3.26
CA LEU A 69 1.74 -14.10 -4.20
C LEU A 69 2.47 -14.30 -5.53
N ARG A 70 3.13 -13.26 -6.04
CA ARG A 70 3.93 -13.38 -7.25
C ARG A 70 5.13 -14.31 -7.06
N SER A 71 5.78 -14.24 -5.90
CA SER A 71 6.88 -15.14 -5.57
C SER A 71 6.39 -16.58 -5.52
N GLU A 72 5.26 -16.83 -4.84
CA GLU A 72 4.66 -18.15 -4.73
C GLU A 72 4.27 -18.71 -6.12
N TYR A 73 3.62 -17.89 -6.95
CA TYR A 73 3.29 -18.26 -8.34
C TYR A 73 4.53 -18.66 -9.15
N ILE A 74 5.62 -17.89 -9.04
CA ILE A 74 6.87 -18.20 -9.77
C ILE A 74 7.44 -19.54 -9.31
N THR A 75 7.46 -19.79 -7.99
CA THR A 75 7.94 -21.06 -7.43
C THR A 75 7.07 -22.23 -7.92
N SER A 76 5.76 -22.20 -7.69
CA SER A 76 4.87 -23.29 -8.09
C SER A 76 4.85 -23.53 -9.60
N LYS A 77 4.96 -22.47 -10.41
CA LYS A 77 5.10 -22.60 -11.86
C LYS A 77 6.43 -23.24 -12.24
N SER A 78 7.52 -22.89 -11.55
CA SER A 78 8.84 -23.47 -11.81
C SER A 78 8.84 -24.96 -11.50
N ASP A 79 8.19 -25.38 -10.41
CA ASP A 79 8.02 -26.79 -10.07
C ASP A 79 7.23 -27.52 -11.18
N LEU A 80 6.12 -26.92 -11.65
CA LEU A 80 5.35 -27.49 -12.76
C LEU A 80 6.19 -27.61 -14.04
N ILE A 81 6.99 -26.60 -14.39
CA ILE A 81 7.88 -26.62 -15.56
C ILE A 81 8.94 -27.72 -15.40
N TYR A 82 9.47 -27.91 -14.19
CA TYR A 82 10.44 -28.95 -13.90
C TYR A 82 9.86 -30.34 -14.09
N GLU A 83 8.65 -30.59 -13.59
CA GLU A 83 7.93 -31.87 -13.76
C GLU A 83 7.48 -32.11 -15.21
N SER A 84 7.07 -31.06 -15.92
CA SER A 84 6.63 -31.14 -17.33
C SER A 84 7.79 -31.12 -18.33
N LYS A 85 9.05 -31.08 -17.87
CA LYS A 85 10.24 -31.09 -18.72
C LYS A 85 10.36 -32.44 -19.43
N GLN A 86 10.51 -32.42 -20.75
CA GLN A 86 10.63 -33.64 -21.57
C GLN A 86 11.70 -34.61 -21.07
N SER A 87 12.87 -34.11 -20.65
CA SER A 87 13.93 -34.96 -20.10
C SER A 87 13.48 -35.71 -18.82
N GLN A 88 12.81 -35.01 -17.90
CA GLN A 88 12.30 -35.61 -16.67
C GLN A 88 11.19 -36.62 -16.93
N VAL A 89 10.30 -36.31 -17.87
CA VAL A 89 9.25 -37.25 -18.30
C VAL A 89 9.87 -38.49 -18.93
N VAL A 90 10.90 -38.35 -19.76
CA VAL A 90 11.64 -39.48 -20.36
C VAL A 90 12.33 -40.31 -19.28
N ASP A 91 12.98 -39.67 -18.30
CA ASP A 91 13.61 -40.36 -17.16
C ASP A 91 12.57 -41.15 -16.35
N LEU A 92 11.42 -40.54 -16.02
CA LEU A 92 10.30 -41.20 -15.34
C LEU A 92 9.68 -42.35 -16.16
N LEU A 93 9.61 -42.21 -17.49
CA LEU A 93 9.12 -43.25 -18.39
C LEU A 93 10.07 -44.46 -18.45
N ASN A 94 11.39 -44.20 -18.40
CA ASN A 94 12.42 -45.22 -18.36
C ASN A 94 12.44 -45.94 -17.00
N GLU A 95 12.33 -45.23 -15.88
CA GLU A 95 12.28 -45.83 -14.54
C GLU A 95 11.05 -46.72 -14.32
N ARG A 96 9.92 -46.40 -14.96
CA ARG A 96 8.68 -47.17 -14.87
C ARG A 96 8.55 -48.26 -15.95
N ASP A 97 9.60 -48.53 -16.71
CA ASP A 97 9.65 -49.57 -17.76
C ASP A 97 8.51 -49.47 -18.80
N MET A 98 8.06 -48.24 -19.11
CA MET A 98 6.90 -48.04 -19.99
C MET A 98 7.21 -48.24 -21.49
N GLY A 99 8.45 -48.55 -21.86
CA GLY A 99 8.85 -48.90 -23.23
C GLY A 99 8.73 -47.79 -24.29
N LEU A 100 8.39 -46.56 -23.88
CA LEU A 100 8.22 -45.40 -24.73
C LEU A 100 9.57 -44.72 -24.97
N LYS A 101 9.90 -44.41 -26.24
CA LYS A 101 11.16 -43.76 -26.65
C LYS A 101 10.91 -42.42 -27.31
N GLU A 102 11.77 -41.45 -27.02
CA GLU A 102 11.73 -40.13 -27.61
C GLU A 102 12.02 -40.20 -29.13
N SER A 103 11.26 -39.45 -29.92
CA SER A 103 11.41 -39.39 -31.38
C SER A 103 12.38 -38.27 -31.74
N PHE A 104 13.56 -38.64 -32.26
CA PHE A 104 14.58 -37.69 -32.74
C PHE A 104 14.44 -37.35 -34.22
N ASP A 105 13.51 -38.00 -34.93
CA ASP A 105 13.35 -37.85 -36.36
C ASP A 105 12.41 -36.67 -36.66
N PRO A 106 12.84 -35.67 -37.45
CA PRO A 106 11.98 -34.54 -37.79
C PRO A 106 10.76 -35.01 -38.60
N PRO A 107 9.58 -34.39 -38.40
CA PRO A 107 8.36 -34.79 -39.09
C PRO A 107 8.52 -34.64 -40.60
N LYS A 108 8.25 -35.72 -41.34
CA LYS A 108 8.36 -35.74 -42.80
C LYS A 108 7.24 -34.90 -43.41
N LYS A 109 7.60 -33.83 -44.13
CA LYS A 109 6.65 -33.08 -44.95
C LYS A 109 6.23 -33.94 -46.13
N ILE A 110 4.96 -34.35 -46.17
CA ILE A 110 4.38 -35.02 -47.33
C ILE A 110 4.13 -33.95 -48.38
N VAL A 111 4.91 -33.98 -49.46
CA VAL A 111 4.69 -33.11 -50.63
C VAL A 111 4.03 -33.96 -51.70
N ILE A 112 2.79 -33.65 -52.04
CA ILE A 112 2.07 -34.27 -53.15
C ILE A 112 2.71 -33.72 -54.42
N LYS A 113 3.28 -34.61 -55.25
CA LYS A 113 3.78 -34.28 -56.57
C LYS A 113 2.63 -34.53 -57.54
N ASP A 114 2.18 -33.47 -58.20
CA ASP A 114 1.23 -33.55 -59.31
C ASP A 114 1.79 -34.38 -60.47
#